data_AF-A0A975BQT8-F1
#
_entry.id   AF-A0A975BQT8-F1
#
_cell.length_a   1.000
_cell.length_b   1.000
_cell.length_c   1.000
_cell.angle_alpha   90.00
_cell.angle_beta   90.00
_cell.angle_gamma   90.00
#
_symmetry.space_group_name_H-M   'P 1'
#
loop_
_entity.id
_entity.type
_entity.pdbx_description
1 polymer ?
#
loop_
_entity_poly.entity_id
_entity_poly.type
_entity_poly.pdbx_seq_one_letter_code
_entity_poly.pdbx_strand_id
1 'polypeptide(L)'
;MKKMEEQDTGESRLDRIERNLDIFIQGVLELKESQKKTDEQLLDLKDSQKKTDKQISELRESQKKTDEQILDMKNFQKKTEMLLQKTIKKLDAVGKQLGDMGLVQGEIAEDLFYRNVKYLFRDRSFVFDRVIRNLKKKGTAEYDIVAADKKSVLVIEIKNKLDTRMIDRFVSKKLPKFKNAFPKYGNRRLLGGIGALVMKDEIARYAEDAGLYVLTQSDEGGAAIVNKEDFNGKIFS
;
A
#
# COMPACT_ATOMS: atom_id res chain seq x y z
N MET A 1 17.50 45.33 116.40
CA MET A 1 16.06 45.02 116.32
C MET A 1 15.37 46.09 115.48
N LYS A 2 14.92 45.72 114.28
CA LYS A 2 13.84 46.38 113.53
C LYS A 2 13.16 45.25 112.75
N LYS A 3 11.98 44.83 113.20
CA LYS A 3 11.11 43.92 112.46
C LYS A 3 10.53 44.74 111.31
N MET A 4 10.70 44.28 110.06
CA MET A 4 9.91 44.76 108.93
C MET A 4 8.63 43.93 108.92
N GLU A 5 7.51 44.64 109.00
CA GLU A 5 6.14 44.16 108.94
C GLU A 5 5.85 43.63 107.53
N GLU A 6 5.30 42.42 107.47
CA GLU A 6 4.62 41.90 106.28
C GLU A 6 3.41 42.80 106.01
N GLN A 7 3.37 43.42 104.82
CA GLN A 7 2.21 44.15 104.33
C GLN A 7 1.07 43.16 104.08
N ASP A 8 0.08 43.18 104.97
CA ASP A 8 -1.19 42.48 104.86
C ASP A 8 -2.01 43.11 103.71
N THR A 9 -2.01 42.45 102.56
CA THR A 9 -2.94 42.75 101.48
C THR A 9 -4.34 42.34 101.94
N GLY A 10 -5.15 43.31 102.39
CA GLY A 10 -6.50 43.13 102.93
C GLY A 10 -7.54 42.65 101.91
N GLU A 11 -7.28 41.53 101.25
CA GLU A 11 -8.21 40.82 100.39
C GLU A 11 -8.92 39.74 101.24
N SER A 12 -10.24 39.85 101.40
CA SER A 12 -11.01 38.90 102.19
C SER A 12 -10.98 37.51 101.55
N ARG A 13 -11.16 36.46 102.36
CA ARG A 13 -11.38 35.09 101.84
C ARG A 13 -12.54 35.03 100.85
N LEU A 14 -13.55 35.89 101.04
CA LEU A 14 -14.70 36.04 100.14
C LEU A 14 -14.27 36.62 98.79
N ASP A 15 -13.48 37.71 98.78
CA ASP A 15 -13.01 38.37 97.54
C ASP A 15 -12.17 37.42 96.67
N ARG A 16 -11.33 36.56 97.28
CA ARG A 16 -10.58 35.51 96.56
C ARG A 16 -11.48 34.43 95.97
N ILE A 17 -12.55 34.06 96.67
CA ILE A 17 -13.51 33.06 96.17
C ILE A 17 -14.30 33.65 95.00
N GLU A 18 -14.78 34.89 95.11
CA GLU A 18 -15.49 35.58 94.03
C GLU A 18 -14.62 35.70 92.78
N ARG A 19 -13.37 36.14 92.93
CA ARG A 19 -12.41 36.23 91.82
C ARG A 19 -12.13 34.89 91.15
N ASN A 20 -11.99 33.82 91.94
CA ASN A 20 -11.80 32.46 91.41
C ASN A 20 -13.07 31.94 90.71
N LEU A 21 -14.26 32.31 91.22
CA LEU A 21 -15.54 31.98 90.60
C LEU A 21 -15.67 32.67 89.24
N ASP A 22 -15.30 33.94 89.14
CA ASP A 22 -15.33 34.70 87.89
C ASP A 22 -14.38 34.09 86.84
N ILE A 23 -13.16 33.74 87.24
CA ILE A 23 -12.20 33.05 86.35
C ILE A 23 -12.75 31.69 85.91
N PHE A 24 -13.37 30.93 86.82
CA PHE A 24 -13.98 29.64 86.49
C PHE A 24 -15.15 29.81 85.51
N ILE A 25 -16.03 30.78 85.73
CA ILE A 25 -17.16 31.09 84.83
C ILE A 25 -16.64 31.50 83.45
N GLN A 26 -15.61 32.34 83.38
CA GLN A 26 -14.96 32.69 82.12
C GLN A 26 -14.39 31.45 81.42
N GLY A 27 -13.67 30.58 82.13
CA GLY A 27 -13.17 29.33 81.57
C GLY A 27 -14.27 28.39 81.06
N VAL A 28 -15.42 28.33 81.73
CA VAL A 28 -16.59 27.56 81.27
C VAL A 28 -17.21 28.17 80.01
N LEU A 29 -17.27 29.51 79.91
CA LEU A 29 -17.76 30.22 78.72
C LEU A 29 -16.83 29.99 77.51
N GLU A 30 -15.52 30.13 77.70
CA GLU A 30 -14.51 29.85 76.66
C GLU A 30 -14.56 28.39 76.20
N LEU A 31 -14.72 27.43 77.13
CA LEU A 31 -14.88 26.02 76.80
C LEU A 31 -16.14 25.77 75.96
N LYS A 32 -17.26 26.39 76.32
CA LYS A 32 -18.52 26.28 75.58
C LYS A 32 -18.39 26.85 74.16
N GLU A 33 -17.68 27.97 74.00
CA GLU A 33 -17.43 28.57 72.69
C GLU A 33 -16.49 27.70 71.83
N SER A 34 -15.44 27.15 72.43
CA SER A 34 -14.53 26.18 71.79
C SER A 34 -15.27 24.91 71.35
N GLN A 35 -16.18 24.39 72.18
CA GLN A 35 -17.01 23.25 71.81
C GLN A 35 -17.91 23.56 70.62
N LYS A 36 -18.58 24.72 70.62
CA LYS A 36 -19.42 25.16 69.49
C LYS A 36 -18.63 25.26 68.18
N LYS A 37 -17.42 25.83 68.24
CA LYS A 37 -16.52 25.91 67.08
C LYS A 37 -16.07 24.53 66.59
N THR A 38 -15.85 23.61 67.51
CA THR A 38 -15.50 22.21 67.19
C THR A 38 -16.67 21.49 66.50
N ASP A 39 -17.90 21.68 66.98
CA ASP A 39 -19.10 21.11 66.37
C ASP A 39 -19.33 21.64 64.95
N GLU A 40 -19.11 22.95 64.74
CA GLU A 40 -19.16 23.58 63.42
C GLU A 40 -18.10 22.98 62.47
N GLN A 41 -16.85 22.79 62.93
CA GLN A 41 -15.79 22.15 62.15
C GLN A 41 -16.08 20.69 61.83
N LEU A 42 -16.66 19.94 62.76
CA LEU A 42 -17.07 18.53 62.54
C LEU A 42 -18.19 18.43 61.50
N LEU A 43 -19.14 19.36 61.49
CA LEU A 43 -20.19 19.43 60.48
C LEU A 43 -19.60 19.71 59.08
N ASP A 44 -18.69 20.67 58.96
CA ASP A 44 -18.03 20.99 57.69
C ASP A 44 -17.18 19.83 57.17
N LEU A 45 -16.42 19.16 58.05
CA LEU A 45 -15.68 17.95 57.71
C LEU A 45 -16.58 16.82 57.20
N LYS A 46 -17.73 16.61 57.84
CA LYS A 46 -18.70 15.59 57.42
C LYS A 46 -19.28 15.88 56.04
N ASP A 47 -19.56 17.15 55.74
CA ASP A 47 -20.07 17.54 54.43
C ASP A 47 -18.98 17.50 53.35
N SER A 48 -17.74 17.86 53.69
CA SER A 48 -16.57 17.69 52.82
C SER A 48 -16.31 16.21 52.49
N GLN A 49 -16.44 15.32 53.48
CA GLN A 49 -16.32 13.88 53.28
C GLN A 49 -17.41 13.34 52.33
N LYS A 50 -18.67 13.73 52.53
CA LYS A 50 -19.77 13.35 51.62
C LYS A 50 -19.53 13.83 50.18
N LYS A 51 -19.02 15.06 49.99
CA LYS A 51 -18.66 15.58 48.66
C LYS A 51 -17.55 14.74 48.03
N THR A 52 -16.53 14.38 48.82
CA THR A 52 -15.42 13.53 48.38
C THR A 52 -15.92 12.14 47.98
N ASP A 53 -16.76 11.50 48.78
CA ASP A 53 -17.35 10.18 48.46
C ASP A 53 -18.15 10.22 47.16
N LYS A 54 -18.90 11.30 46.94
CA LYS A 54 -19.63 11.52 45.69
C LYS A 54 -18.70 11.63 44.48
N GLN A 55 -17.63 12.43 44.58
CA GLN A 55 -16.64 12.57 43.51
C GLN A 55 -15.92 11.26 43.22
N ILE A 56 -15.58 10.47 44.24
CA ILE A 56 -14.96 9.14 44.06
C ILE A 56 -15.92 8.19 43.32
N SER A 57 -17.21 8.24 43.65
CA SER A 57 -18.23 7.43 42.97
C SER A 57 -18.38 7.80 41.49
N GLU A 58 -18.43 9.11 41.19
CA GLU A 58 -18.50 9.63 39.81
C GLU A 58 -17.23 9.26 39.01
N LEU A 59 -16.05 9.34 39.61
CA LEU A 59 -14.79 8.93 39.00
C LEU A 59 -14.76 7.43 38.67
N ARG A 60 -15.27 6.58 39.58
CA ARG A 60 -15.36 5.12 39.33
C ARG A 60 -16.29 4.80 38.16
N GLU A 61 -17.43 5.49 38.07
CA GLU A 61 -18.35 5.31 36.94
C GLU A 61 -17.71 5.77 35.62
N SER A 62 -17.01 6.91 35.63
CA SER A 62 -16.27 7.41 34.47
C SER A 62 -15.13 6.49 34.04
N GLN A 63 -14.42 5.87 34.97
CA GLN A 63 -13.41 4.86 34.67
C GLN A 63 -14.03 3.63 34.01
N LYS A 64 -15.14 3.12 34.56
CA LYS A 64 -15.84 1.97 33.97
C LYS A 64 -16.30 2.22 32.53
N LYS A 65 -16.85 3.42 32.24
CA LYS A 65 -17.23 3.82 30.88
C LYS A 65 -16.01 3.90 29.95
N THR A 66 -14.89 4.40 30.45
CA THR A 66 -13.62 4.44 29.69
C THR A 66 -13.12 3.02 29.37
N ASP A 67 -13.16 2.11 30.34
CA ASP A 67 -12.74 0.72 30.14
C ASP A 67 -13.60 -0.01 29.08
N GLU A 68 -14.92 0.22 29.11
CA GLU A 68 -15.85 -0.30 28.10
C GLU A 68 -15.52 0.25 26.69
N GLN A 69 -15.27 1.56 26.57
CA GLN A 69 -14.88 2.17 25.29
C GLN A 69 -13.53 1.63 24.76
N ILE A 70 -12.56 1.40 25.63
CA ILE A 70 -11.26 0.82 25.26
C ILE A 70 -11.45 -0.62 24.75
N LEU A 71 -12.30 -1.41 25.40
CA LEU A 71 -12.60 -2.78 24.98
C LEU A 71 -13.26 -2.81 23.60
N ASP A 72 -14.24 -1.94 23.37
CA ASP A 72 -14.91 -1.80 22.07
C ASP A 72 -13.94 -1.35 20.98
N MET A 73 -13.08 -0.39 21.26
CA MET A 73 -12.06 0.08 20.32
C MET A 73 -11.09 -1.04 19.95
N LYS A 74 -10.66 -1.85 20.92
CA LYS A 74 -9.79 -3.03 20.69
C LYS A 74 -10.47 -4.08 19.81
N ASN A 75 -11.77 -4.32 20.02
CA ASN A 75 -12.55 -5.24 19.19
C ASN A 75 -12.72 -4.71 17.76
N PHE A 76 -12.98 -3.41 17.61
CA PHE A 76 -13.07 -2.77 16.30
C PHE A 76 -11.74 -2.82 15.55
N GLN A 77 -10.61 -2.57 16.23
CA GLN A 77 -9.27 -2.69 15.65
C GLN A 77 -9.00 -4.12 15.16
N LYS A 78 -9.29 -5.14 15.97
CA LYS A 78 -9.15 -6.56 15.55
C LYS A 78 -10.00 -6.90 14.33
N LYS A 79 -11.25 -6.42 14.28
CA LYS A 79 -12.14 -6.63 13.13
C LYS A 79 -11.59 -5.95 11.88
N THR A 80 -11.06 -4.74 12.02
CA THR A 80 -10.44 -3.98 10.94
C THR A 80 -9.20 -4.68 10.40
N GLU A 81 -8.32 -5.16 11.29
CA GLU A 81 -7.12 -5.92 10.90
C GLU A 81 -7.48 -7.19 10.13
N MET A 82 -8.50 -7.92 10.60
CA MET A 82 -8.99 -9.12 9.91
C MET A 82 -9.55 -8.81 8.53
N LEU A 83 -10.31 -7.72 8.37
CA LEU A 83 -10.84 -7.27 7.09
C LEU A 83 -9.72 -6.83 6.15
N LEU A 84 -8.71 -6.14 6.66
CA LEU A 84 -7.54 -5.71 5.88
C LEU A 84 -6.77 -6.92 5.37
N GLN A 85 -6.48 -7.91 6.21
CA GLN A 85 -5.80 -9.14 5.80
C GLN A 85 -6.60 -9.92 4.75
N LYS A 86 -7.93 -10.02 4.88
CA LYS A 86 -8.79 -10.63 3.86
C LYS A 86 -8.75 -9.86 2.53
N THR A 87 -8.69 -8.54 2.60
CA THR A 87 -8.62 -7.68 1.41
C THR A 87 -7.30 -7.83 0.67
N ILE A 88 -6.17 -7.84 1.40
CA ILE A 88 -4.84 -8.07 0.82
C ILE A 88 -4.80 -9.42 0.10
N LYS A 89 -5.26 -10.51 0.74
CA LYS A 89 -5.31 -11.83 0.11
C LYS A 89 -6.16 -11.87 -1.16
N LYS A 90 -7.29 -11.14 -1.18
CA LYS A 90 -8.13 -11.01 -2.39
C LYS A 90 -7.43 -10.23 -3.49
N LEU A 91 -6.73 -9.14 -3.15
CA LEU A 91 -5.95 -8.36 -4.11
C LEU A 91 -4.81 -9.18 -4.72
N ASP A 92 -4.10 -9.98 -3.92
CA ASP A 92 -3.06 -10.89 -4.42
C ASP A 92 -3.62 -11.92 -5.40
N ALA A 93 -4.78 -12.50 -5.08
CA ALA A 93 -5.47 -13.45 -5.95
C ALA A 93 -5.90 -12.82 -7.28
N VAL A 94 -6.46 -11.60 -7.23
CA VAL A 94 -6.82 -10.82 -8.43
C VAL A 94 -5.57 -10.48 -9.23
N GLY A 95 -4.49 -10.05 -8.58
CA GLY A 95 -3.21 -9.76 -9.23
C GLY A 95 -2.66 -10.97 -9.98
N LYS A 96 -2.73 -12.16 -9.37
CA LYS A 96 -2.33 -13.42 -10.01
C LYS A 96 -3.22 -13.75 -11.22
N GLN A 97 -4.54 -13.67 -11.06
CA GLN A 97 -5.48 -13.93 -12.16
C GLN A 97 -5.29 -12.97 -13.34
N LEU A 98 -5.07 -11.68 -13.08
CA LEU A 98 -4.76 -10.69 -14.11
C LEU A 98 -3.43 -10.99 -14.82
N GLY A 99 -2.42 -11.45 -14.07
CA GLY A 99 -1.15 -11.92 -14.63
C GLY A 99 -1.36 -13.13 -15.56
N ASP A 100 -2.09 -14.15 -15.10
CA ASP A 100 -2.41 -15.35 -15.87
C ASP A 100 -3.21 -15.00 -17.15
N MET A 101 -4.19 -14.09 -17.04
CA MET A 101 -4.94 -13.59 -18.20
C MET A 101 -4.06 -12.83 -19.21
N GLY A 102 -3.12 -12.02 -18.72
CA GLY A 102 -2.16 -11.32 -19.59
C GLY A 102 -1.27 -12.28 -20.38
N LEU A 103 -0.83 -13.38 -19.75
CA LEU A 103 -0.08 -14.45 -20.41
C LEU A 103 -0.93 -15.14 -21.49
N VAL A 104 -2.16 -15.52 -21.18
CA VAL A 104 -3.08 -16.16 -22.13
C VAL A 104 -3.34 -15.26 -23.34
N GLN A 105 -3.55 -13.96 -23.14
CA GLN A 105 -3.73 -13.02 -24.27
C GLN A 105 -2.48 -12.94 -25.15
N GLY A 106 -1.28 -12.94 -24.56
CA GLY A 106 -0.02 -12.98 -25.31
C GLY A 106 0.12 -14.27 -26.13
N GLU A 107 -0.19 -15.42 -25.54
CA GLU A 107 -0.16 -16.71 -26.24
C GLU A 107 -1.15 -16.76 -27.41
N ILE A 108 -2.36 -16.20 -27.26
CA ILE A 108 -3.34 -16.11 -28.35
C ILE A 108 -2.80 -15.26 -29.51
N ALA A 109 -2.21 -14.11 -29.21
CA ALA A 109 -1.58 -13.27 -30.23
C ALA A 109 -0.46 -14.02 -30.96
N GLU A 110 0.44 -14.65 -30.21
CA GLU A 110 1.54 -15.43 -30.76
C GLU A 110 1.07 -16.56 -31.67
N ASP A 111 0.04 -17.29 -31.24
CA ASP A 111 -0.54 -18.42 -31.93
C ASP A 111 -1.27 -18.01 -33.22
N LEU A 112 -1.98 -16.87 -33.19
CA LEU A 112 -2.60 -16.28 -34.38
C LEU A 112 -1.57 -16.00 -35.47
N PHE A 113 -0.51 -15.23 -35.15
CA PHE A 113 0.49 -14.87 -36.14
C PHE A 113 1.30 -16.10 -36.59
N TYR A 114 1.69 -16.98 -35.67
CA TYR A 114 2.46 -18.19 -35.98
C TYR A 114 1.80 -19.07 -37.03
N ARG A 115 0.48 -19.29 -36.92
CA ARG A 115 -0.27 -20.09 -37.90
C ARG A 115 -0.33 -19.46 -39.28
N ASN A 116 -0.23 -18.13 -39.37
CA ASN A 116 -0.43 -17.38 -40.61
C ASN A 116 0.87 -16.96 -41.31
N VAL A 117 2.00 -16.86 -40.60
CA VAL A 117 3.28 -16.35 -41.14
C VAL A 117 3.71 -17.04 -42.43
N LYS A 118 3.55 -18.36 -42.55
CA LYS A 118 3.96 -19.08 -43.77
C LYS A 118 3.15 -18.66 -45.00
N TYR A 119 1.86 -18.39 -44.83
CA TYR A 119 0.95 -18.02 -45.91
C TYR A 119 1.12 -16.55 -46.27
N LEU A 120 1.13 -15.67 -45.27
CA LEU A 120 1.26 -14.21 -45.47
C LEU A 120 2.51 -13.82 -46.26
N PHE A 121 3.60 -14.52 -46.03
CA PHE A 121 4.88 -14.22 -46.67
C PHE A 121 5.08 -14.94 -48.01
N ARG A 122 4.24 -15.92 -48.35
CA ARG A 122 4.25 -16.55 -49.68
C ARG A 122 3.94 -15.52 -50.76
N ASP A 123 2.96 -14.65 -50.50
CA ASP A 123 2.55 -13.59 -51.43
C ASP A 123 3.61 -12.48 -51.55
N ARG A 124 4.54 -12.42 -50.59
CA ARG A 124 5.72 -11.55 -50.59
C ARG A 124 6.98 -12.22 -51.14
N SER A 125 6.81 -13.31 -51.90
CA SER A 125 7.90 -14.09 -52.51
C SER A 125 8.86 -14.76 -51.51
N PHE A 126 8.45 -14.92 -50.24
CA PHE A 126 9.19 -15.70 -49.25
C PHE A 126 8.55 -17.06 -49.05
N VAL A 127 9.31 -18.12 -49.32
CA VAL A 127 8.90 -19.50 -49.06
C VAL A 127 9.77 -20.05 -47.94
N PHE A 128 9.28 -19.95 -46.71
CA PHE A 128 10.01 -20.43 -45.53
C PHE A 128 9.97 -21.95 -45.44
N ASP A 129 11.16 -22.56 -45.34
CA ASP A 129 11.33 -24.00 -45.10
C ASP A 129 10.90 -24.38 -43.68
N ARG A 130 11.11 -23.46 -42.72
CA ARG A 130 10.84 -23.69 -41.30
C ARG A 130 10.32 -22.43 -40.63
N VAL A 131 9.28 -22.58 -39.81
CA VAL A 131 8.80 -21.56 -38.87
C VAL A 131 8.90 -22.14 -37.46
N ILE A 132 9.49 -21.40 -36.54
CA ILE A 132 9.69 -21.80 -35.15
C ILE A 132 9.01 -20.77 -34.27
N ARG A 133 8.10 -21.22 -33.40
CA ARG A 133 7.55 -20.40 -32.31
C ARG A 133 8.47 -20.50 -31.08
N ASN A 134 8.63 -19.39 -30.38
CA ASN A 134 9.31 -19.30 -29.10
C ASN A 134 10.76 -19.84 -29.13
N LEU A 135 11.58 -19.30 -30.03
CA LEU A 135 12.98 -19.71 -30.17
C LEU A 135 13.83 -19.11 -29.03
N LYS A 136 14.33 -20.00 -28.17
CA LYS A 136 15.06 -19.63 -26.94
C LYS A 136 16.51 -20.10 -26.93
N LYS A 137 17.38 -19.27 -26.36
CA LYS A 137 18.71 -19.64 -25.86
C LYS A 137 18.79 -19.23 -24.40
N LYS A 138 18.90 -20.23 -23.51
CA LYS A 138 18.83 -20.08 -22.05
C LYS A 138 19.73 -18.94 -21.57
N GLY A 139 19.15 -17.97 -20.84
CA GLY A 139 19.86 -16.83 -20.27
C GLY A 139 20.41 -15.81 -21.28
N THR A 140 20.16 -15.97 -22.59
CA THR A 140 20.73 -15.09 -23.64
C THR A 140 19.67 -14.33 -24.42
N ALA A 141 18.74 -15.03 -25.06
CA ALA A 141 17.74 -14.40 -25.94
C ALA A 141 16.52 -15.30 -26.17
N GLU A 142 15.38 -14.66 -26.44
CA GLU A 142 14.08 -15.27 -26.76
C GLU A 142 13.44 -14.48 -27.89
N TYR A 143 12.89 -15.17 -28.89
CA TYR A 143 12.21 -14.56 -30.03
C TYR A 143 10.91 -15.30 -30.34
N ASP A 144 9.84 -14.54 -30.55
CA ASP A 144 8.46 -15.05 -30.53
C ASP A 144 8.18 -15.93 -31.76
N ILE A 145 8.53 -15.44 -32.96
CA ILE A 145 8.52 -16.26 -34.18
C ILE A 145 9.81 -16.06 -34.97
N VAL A 146 10.37 -17.17 -35.46
CA VAL A 146 11.51 -17.17 -36.39
C VAL A 146 11.17 -18.04 -37.60
N ALA A 147 11.05 -17.41 -38.76
CA ALA A 147 10.82 -18.07 -40.04
C ALA A 147 12.09 -18.00 -40.88
N ALA A 148 12.48 -19.09 -41.54
CA ALA A 148 13.74 -19.11 -42.28
C ALA A 148 13.68 -19.98 -43.53
N ASP A 149 14.35 -19.48 -44.57
CA ASP A 149 14.65 -20.18 -45.83
C ASP A 149 16.18 -20.30 -46.00
N LYS A 150 16.66 -20.79 -47.14
CA LYS A 150 18.10 -20.95 -47.42
C LYS A 150 18.90 -19.64 -47.40
N LYS A 151 18.30 -18.52 -47.80
CA LYS A 151 18.93 -17.19 -47.98
C LYS A 151 18.60 -16.20 -46.87
N SER A 152 17.45 -16.34 -46.20
CA SER A 152 16.89 -15.32 -45.30
C SER A 152 16.38 -15.93 -44.00
N VAL A 153 16.37 -15.12 -42.95
CA VAL A 153 15.73 -15.40 -41.67
C VAL A 153 14.92 -14.19 -41.25
N LEU A 154 13.62 -14.38 -41.02
CA LEU A 154 12.69 -13.38 -40.51
C LEU A 154 12.46 -13.64 -39.03
N VAL A 155 12.69 -12.62 -38.21
CA VAL A 155 12.46 -12.64 -36.77
C VAL A 155 11.32 -11.69 -36.46
N ILE A 156 10.25 -12.19 -35.84
CA ILE A 156 9.04 -11.43 -35.55
C ILE A 156 8.84 -11.33 -34.05
N GLU A 157 8.69 -10.11 -33.55
CA GLU A 157 8.26 -9.80 -32.19
C GLU A 157 6.74 -9.60 -32.14
N ILE A 158 6.07 -10.13 -31.12
CA ILE A 158 4.62 -10.06 -30.97
C ILE A 158 4.25 -9.27 -29.71
N LYS A 159 3.23 -8.42 -29.83
CA LYS A 159 2.69 -7.60 -28.74
C LYS A 159 1.17 -7.57 -28.80
N ASN A 160 0.49 -7.58 -27.66
CA ASN A 160 -0.96 -7.37 -27.65
C ASN A 160 -1.32 -5.96 -28.16
N LYS A 161 -0.55 -4.96 -27.72
CA LYS A 161 -0.66 -3.58 -28.19
C LYS A 161 0.72 -3.00 -28.44
N LEU A 162 0.92 -2.38 -29.60
CA LEU A 162 2.23 -1.87 -30.01
C LEU A 162 2.41 -0.38 -29.68
N ASP A 163 3.62 -0.01 -29.26
CA ASP A 163 4.07 1.39 -29.13
C ASP A 163 5.45 1.61 -29.79
N THR A 164 5.83 2.87 -30.01
CA THR A 164 7.10 3.25 -30.68
C THR A 164 8.34 2.78 -29.91
N ARG A 165 8.34 2.88 -28.59
CA ARG A 165 9.47 2.48 -27.74
C ARG A 165 9.75 0.98 -27.86
N MET A 166 8.71 0.17 -28.03
CA MET A 166 8.84 -1.27 -28.27
C MET A 166 9.50 -1.56 -29.61
N ILE A 167 9.13 -0.81 -30.66
CA ILE A 167 9.74 -0.90 -32.00
C ILE A 167 11.23 -0.54 -31.91
N ASP A 168 11.55 0.61 -31.31
CA ASP A 168 12.92 1.08 -31.16
C ASP A 168 13.77 0.07 -30.39
N ARG A 169 13.26 -0.47 -29.28
CA ARG A 169 13.95 -1.48 -28.49
C ARG A 169 14.17 -2.77 -29.28
N PHE A 170 13.18 -3.20 -30.06
CA PHE A 170 13.31 -4.39 -30.89
C PHE A 170 14.43 -4.21 -31.92
N VAL A 171 14.38 -3.12 -32.69
CA VAL A 171 15.34 -2.81 -33.76
C VAL A 171 16.76 -2.56 -33.23
N SER A 172 16.90 -1.75 -32.16
CA SER A 172 18.21 -1.30 -31.69
C SER A 172 18.89 -2.27 -30.72
N LYS A 173 18.13 -3.07 -29.96
CA LYS A 173 18.69 -3.89 -28.88
C LYS A 173 18.47 -5.39 -29.05
N LYS A 174 17.30 -5.81 -29.52
CA LYS A 174 16.92 -7.24 -29.55
C LYS A 174 17.37 -7.89 -30.85
N LEU A 175 16.92 -7.37 -31.99
CA LEU A 175 17.17 -7.94 -33.32
C LEU A 175 18.67 -8.08 -33.66
N PRO A 176 19.57 -7.11 -33.38
CA PRO A 176 21.00 -7.24 -33.69
C PRO A 176 21.71 -8.36 -32.92
N LYS A 177 21.15 -8.81 -31.78
CA LYS A 177 21.71 -9.91 -31.00
C LYS A 177 21.35 -11.28 -31.56
N PHE A 178 20.46 -11.36 -32.56
CA PHE A 178 19.92 -12.61 -33.05
C PHE A 178 20.99 -13.55 -33.60
N LYS A 179 21.85 -13.06 -34.49
CA LYS A 179 22.91 -13.90 -35.11
C LYS A 179 23.96 -14.35 -34.10
N ASN A 180 24.28 -13.53 -33.10
CA ASN A 180 25.16 -13.89 -32.00
C ASN A 180 24.54 -14.98 -31.10
N ALA A 181 23.24 -14.88 -30.83
CA ALA A 181 22.52 -15.89 -30.07
C ALA A 181 22.40 -17.20 -30.87
N PHE A 182 22.13 -17.13 -32.17
CA PHE A 182 21.90 -18.27 -33.07
C PHE A 182 22.82 -18.26 -34.31
N PRO A 183 24.13 -18.60 -34.15
CA PRO A 183 25.12 -18.51 -35.23
C PRO A 183 24.80 -19.34 -36.49
N LYS A 184 23.97 -20.39 -36.37
CA LYS A 184 23.49 -21.18 -37.51
C LYS A 184 22.76 -20.37 -38.59
N TYR A 185 22.31 -19.16 -38.28
CA TYR A 185 21.68 -18.24 -39.22
C TYR A 185 22.61 -17.11 -39.69
N GLY A 186 23.90 -17.11 -39.33
CA GLY A 186 24.83 -15.99 -39.56
C GLY A 186 24.92 -15.53 -41.02
N ASN A 187 24.96 -16.49 -41.95
CA ASN A 187 25.06 -16.23 -43.39
C ASN A 187 23.73 -15.85 -44.07
N ARG A 188 22.61 -15.83 -43.33
CA ARG A 188 21.29 -15.48 -43.88
C ARG A 188 21.02 -13.99 -43.73
N ARG A 189 20.28 -13.41 -44.67
CA ARG A 189 19.75 -12.04 -44.56
C ARG A 189 18.77 -11.98 -43.39
N LEU A 190 19.07 -11.17 -42.38
CA LEU A 190 18.21 -11.01 -41.21
C LEU A 190 17.17 -9.94 -41.50
N LEU A 191 15.91 -10.34 -41.53
CA LEU A 191 14.74 -9.48 -41.68
C LEU A 191 14.04 -9.38 -40.32
N GLY A 192 13.46 -8.22 -40.04
CA GLY A 192 12.67 -7.99 -38.84
C GLY A 192 11.19 -7.90 -39.17
N GLY A 193 10.35 -8.39 -38.26
CA GLY A 193 8.92 -8.16 -38.28
C GLY A 193 8.37 -7.83 -36.89
N ILE A 194 7.22 -7.19 -36.86
CA ILE A 194 6.48 -6.95 -35.63
C ILE A 194 5.00 -7.24 -35.85
N GLY A 195 4.40 -8.01 -34.95
CA GLY A 195 2.98 -8.36 -34.97
C GLY A 195 2.26 -7.77 -33.76
N ALA A 196 1.09 -7.17 -33.97
CA ALA A 196 0.24 -6.78 -32.86
C ALA A 196 -1.25 -6.92 -33.11
N LEU A 197 -2.00 -7.30 -32.07
CA LEU A 197 -3.46 -7.37 -32.12
C LEU A 197 -4.07 -5.96 -32.20
N VAL A 198 -3.53 -5.01 -31.45
CA VAL A 198 -3.98 -3.62 -31.43
C VAL A 198 -2.83 -2.69 -31.80
N MET A 199 -3.01 -1.96 -32.90
CA MET A 199 -2.02 -1.01 -33.41
C MET A 199 -2.73 0.16 -34.09
N LYS A 200 -2.22 1.37 -33.89
CA LYS A 200 -2.67 2.55 -34.64
C LYS A 200 -1.89 2.67 -35.95
N ASP A 201 -2.49 3.25 -36.97
CA ASP A 201 -1.84 3.42 -38.28
C ASP A 201 -0.52 4.20 -38.21
N GLU A 202 -0.42 5.19 -37.33
CA GLU A 202 0.81 5.96 -37.11
C GLU A 202 1.96 5.08 -36.59
N ILE A 203 1.64 4.09 -35.75
CA ILE A 203 2.61 3.13 -35.20
C ILE A 203 2.99 2.11 -36.26
N ALA A 204 2.03 1.67 -37.09
CA ALA A 204 2.28 0.78 -38.21
C ALA A 204 3.26 1.41 -39.21
N ARG A 205 3.01 2.67 -39.60
CA ARG A 205 3.90 3.44 -40.47
C ARG A 205 5.29 3.59 -39.85
N TYR A 206 5.37 3.93 -38.57
CA TYR A 206 6.66 4.03 -37.87
C TYR A 206 7.44 2.70 -37.89
N ALA A 207 6.78 1.56 -37.71
CA ALA A 207 7.41 0.24 -37.82
C ALA A 207 7.87 -0.08 -39.25
N GLU A 208 7.06 0.26 -40.25
CA GLU A 208 7.41 0.14 -41.67
C GLU A 208 8.65 1.00 -42.01
N ASP A 209 8.66 2.27 -41.58
CA ASP A 209 9.77 3.21 -41.78
C ASP A 209 11.06 2.71 -41.09
N ALA A 210 10.93 2.00 -39.97
CA ALA A 210 12.05 1.33 -39.31
C ALA A 210 12.56 0.09 -40.08
N GLY A 211 11.91 -0.27 -41.20
CA GLY A 211 12.27 -1.36 -42.09
C GLY A 211 11.73 -2.72 -41.67
N LEU A 212 10.70 -2.77 -40.82
CA LEU A 212 10.08 -4.00 -40.34
C LEU A 212 8.88 -4.39 -41.21
N TYR A 213 8.69 -5.71 -41.37
CA TYR A 213 7.38 -6.22 -41.76
C TYR A 213 6.39 -6.07 -40.61
N VAL A 214 5.22 -5.51 -40.88
CA VAL A 214 4.22 -5.17 -39.87
C VAL A 214 3.00 -6.06 -40.07
N LEU A 215 2.64 -6.80 -39.03
CA LEU A 215 1.52 -7.73 -39.02
C LEU A 215 0.45 -7.27 -38.02
N THR A 216 -0.82 -7.43 -38.39
CA THR A 216 -1.94 -7.20 -37.48
C THR A 216 -3.09 -8.18 -37.74
N GLN A 217 -4.17 -8.09 -36.96
CA GLN A 217 -5.36 -8.90 -37.18
C GLN A 217 -6.14 -8.39 -38.41
N SER A 218 -6.59 -9.30 -39.28
CA SER A 218 -7.48 -8.94 -40.39
C SER A 218 -8.92 -8.80 -39.92
N ASP A 219 -9.77 -8.17 -40.73
CA ASP A 219 -11.21 -8.00 -40.45
C ASP A 219 -11.95 -9.34 -40.31
N GLU A 220 -11.42 -10.41 -40.92
CA GLU A 220 -11.95 -11.78 -40.84
C GLU A 220 -11.41 -12.57 -39.62
N GLY A 221 -10.65 -11.91 -38.73
CA GLY A 221 -10.07 -12.51 -37.53
C GLY A 221 -8.78 -13.29 -37.75
N GLY A 222 -8.27 -13.33 -38.98
CA GLY A 222 -6.96 -13.86 -39.34
C GLY A 222 -5.82 -12.89 -39.04
N ALA A 223 -4.64 -13.13 -39.60
CA ALA A 223 -3.55 -12.15 -39.59
C ALA A 223 -3.38 -11.56 -41.00
N ALA A 224 -2.86 -10.35 -41.09
CA ALA A 224 -2.54 -9.65 -42.33
C ALA A 224 -1.20 -8.92 -42.21
N ILE A 225 -0.53 -8.69 -43.35
CA ILE A 225 0.61 -7.78 -43.46
C ILE A 225 0.05 -6.42 -43.89
N VAL A 226 0.32 -5.37 -43.11
CA VAL A 226 -0.17 -4.01 -43.41
C VAL A 226 0.80 -3.17 -44.22
N ASN A 227 2.00 -3.70 -44.47
CA ASN A 227 2.95 -2.98 -45.30
C ASN A 227 2.43 -2.77 -46.73
N LYS A 228 2.88 -1.69 -47.37
CA LYS A 228 2.66 -1.45 -48.81
C LYS A 228 3.08 -2.66 -49.65
N GLU A 229 2.43 -2.87 -50.79
CA GLU A 229 2.68 -4.05 -51.64
C GLU A 229 4.14 -4.15 -52.14
N ASP A 230 4.76 -3.01 -52.43
CA ASP A 230 6.14 -2.88 -52.89
C ASP A 230 7.18 -2.79 -51.76
N PHE A 231 6.73 -2.88 -50.50
CA PHE A 231 7.62 -2.79 -49.35
C PHE A 231 8.64 -3.94 -49.33
N ASN A 232 9.91 -3.56 -49.20
CA ASN A 232 11.02 -4.49 -49.01
C ASN A 232 11.67 -4.23 -47.66
N GLY A 233 11.55 -5.20 -46.76
CA GLY A 233 12.11 -5.10 -45.41
C GLY A 233 13.63 -4.87 -45.39
N LYS A 234 14.09 -4.08 -44.42
CA LYS A 234 15.51 -3.80 -44.22
C LYS A 234 16.26 -5.08 -43.82
N ILE A 235 17.48 -5.22 -44.33
CA ILE A 235 18.41 -6.26 -43.87
C ILE A 235 19.15 -5.72 -42.66
N PHE A 236 18.98 -6.38 -41.51
CA PHE A 236 19.63 -6.02 -40.26
C PHE A 236 20.96 -6.77 -40.09
N SER A 237 21.90 -6.12 -39.41
CA SER A 237 23.21 -6.66 -39.02
C SER A 237 23.15 -7.30 -37.64
#